data_AF-A0A2E9YB47-F1
#
_entry.id   AF-A0A2E9YB47-F1
#
_cell.length_a   1.000
_cell.length_b   1.000
_cell.length_c   1.000
_cell.angle_alpha   90.00
_cell.angle_beta   90.00
_cell.angle_gamma   90.00
#
_symmetry.space_group_name_H-M   'P 1'
#
loop_
_entity.id
_entity.type
_entity.pdbx_description
1 polymer ?
#
loop_
_entity_poly.entity_id
_entity_poly.type
_entity_poly.pdbx_seq_one_letter_code
_entity_poly.pdbx_strand_id
1 'polypeptide(L)' 'MKCSLCHGNDGKLMASMAPDLSVSKMSLEDRIALITYGKGAMPPQQGILDAATISGIAAYIEEFRD' A
#
# COMPACT_ATOMS: atom_id res chain seq x y z
N MET A 1 4.39 -11.76 2.56
CA MET A 1 4.02 -10.72 1.58
C MET A 1 5.04 -9.60 1.69
N LYS A 2 5.63 -9.05 0.62
CA LYS A 2 6.70 -8.03 0.75
C LYS A 2 6.21 -6.72 1.39
N CYS A 3 4.93 -6.39 1.22
CA CYS A 3 4.30 -5.19 1.79
C CYS A 3 4.26 -5.22 3.33
N SER A 4 4.05 -6.40 3.92
CA SER A 4 3.91 -6.54 5.37
C SER A 4 5.23 -6.38 6.13
N LEU A 5 6.37 -6.37 5.44
CA LEU A 5 7.66 -6.04 6.06
C LEU A 5 7.69 -4.63 6.64
N CYS A 6 6.95 -3.69 6.02
CA CYS A 6 6.84 -2.31 6.50
C CYS A 6 5.46 -2.00 7.08
N HIS A 7 4.40 -2.54 6.48
CA HIS A 7 3.02 -2.24 6.88
C HIS A 7 2.41 -3.25 7.84
N GLY A 8 3.03 -4.41 8.07
CA GLY A 8 2.43 -5.48 8.87
C GLY A 8 1.34 -6.24 8.12
N ASN A 9 0.83 -7.29 8.74
CA ASN A 9 -0.29 -8.07 8.18
C ASN A 9 -1.64 -7.38 8.41
N ASP A 10 -1.69 -6.41 9.33
CA ASP A 10 -2.88 -5.64 9.73
C ASP A 10 -2.79 -4.16 9.30
N GLY A 11 -1.75 -3.78 8.54
CA GLY A 11 -1.55 -2.41 8.09
C GLY A 11 -1.00 -1.43 9.13
N LYS A 12 -0.73 -1.88 10.38
CA LYS A 12 -0.41 -1.02 11.53
C LYS A 12 1.05 -1.03 11.96
N LEU A 13 1.93 -1.80 11.31
CA LEU A 13 3.31 -2.01 11.78
C LEU A 13 4.16 -0.73 11.78
N MET A 14 3.97 0.15 10.81
CA MET A 14 4.70 1.42 10.69
C MET A 14 6.24 1.29 10.67
N ALA A 15 6.78 0.19 10.15
CA ALA A 15 8.23 0.01 10.04
C ALA A 15 8.81 0.94 8.97
N SER A 16 10.09 1.32 9.12
CA SER A 16 10.80 2.15 8.13
C SER A 16 10.07 3.46 7.78
N MET A 17 9.42 4.08 8.77
CA MET A 17 8.63 5.31 8.64
C MET A 17 7.40 5.16 7.72
N ALA A 18 6.95 3.92 7.47
CA ALA A 18 5.68 3.68 6.80
C ALA A 18 4.51 4.22 7.64
N PRO A 19 3.50 4.84 7.03
CA PRO A 19 2.30 5.27 7.75
C PRO A 19 1.44 4.07 8.14
N ASP A 20 0.64 4.25 9.20
CA ASP A 20 -0.45 3.35 9.54
C ASP A 20 -1.52 3.40 8.43
N LEU A 21 -1.80 2.25 7.82
CA LEU A 21 -2.75 2.13 6.73
C LEU A 21 -4.20 2.22 7.20
N SER A 22 -4.49 1.85 8.46
CA SER A 22 -5.84 1.87 9.03
C SER A 22 -6.41 3.28 9.18
N VAL A 23 -5.55 4.29 9.32
CA VAL A 23 -5.97 5.70 9.45
C VAL A 23 -5.98 6.44 8.11
N SER A 24 -5.62 5.77 7.01
CA SER A 24 -5.55 6.37 5.68
C SER A 24 -6.94 6.79 5.20
N LYS A 25 -7.05 8.03 4.68
CA LYS A 25 -8.27 8.56 4.04
C LYS A 25 -8.15 8.70 2.52
N MET A 26 -7.11 8.07 1.94
CA MET A 26 -6.81 8.18 0.52
C MET A 26 -7.87 7.51 -0.34
N SER A 27 -8.11 8.05 -1.54
CA SER A 27 -8.99 7.40 -2.51
C SER A 27 -8.35 6.10 -3.04
N LEU A 28 -9.16 5.25 -3.69
CA LEU A 28 -8.64 4.07 -4.38
C LEU A 28 -7.62 4.46 -5.46
N GLU A 29 -7.90 5.52 -6.22
CA GLU A 29 -7.03 6.03 -7.30
C GLU A 29 -5.68 6.50 -6.75
N ASP A 30 -5.68 7.25 -5.63
CA ASP A 30 -4.44 7.70 -5.00
C ASP A 30 -3.60 6.53 -4.49
N ARG A 31 -4.23 5.48 -3.95
CA ARG A 31 -3.54 4.26 -3.52
C ARG A 31 -2.92 3.53 -4.70
N ILE A 32 -3.66 3.39 -5.80
CA ILE A 32 -3.15 2.80 -7.04
C ILE A 32 -1.93 3.59 -7.52
N ALA A 33 -2.00 4.92 -7.55
CA ALA A 33 -0.89 5.76 -7.96
C ALA A 33 0.33 5.59 -7.04
N LEU A 34 0.15 5.57 -5.72
CA LEU A 34 1.24 5.34 -4.77
C LEU A 34 1.90 3.97 -4.92
N ILE A 35 1.11 2.90 -5.09
CA ILE A 35 1.67 1.56 -5.28
C ILE A 35 2.41 1.48 -6.62
N THR A 36 1.88 2.11 -7.67
CA THR A 36 2.49 2.14 -9.00
C THR A 36 3.83 2.86 -8.98
N TYR A 37 3.85 4.09 -8.48
CA TYR A 37 4.99 5.01 -8.62
C TYR A 37 5.88 5.11 -7.38
N GLY A 38 5.46 4.55 -6.25
CA GLY A 38 6.16 4.69 -4.98
C GLY A 38 6.06 6.11 -4.40
N LYS A 39 6.55 6.27 -3.18
CA LYS A 39 6.69 7.58 -2.51
C LYS A 39 7.67 7.50 -1.37
N GLY A 40 8.66 8.40 -1.35
CA GLY A 40 9.68 8.42 -0.31
C GLY A 40 10.44 7.08 -0.27
N ALA A 41 10.39 6.40 0.89
CA ALA A 41 11.03 5.10 1.08
C ALA A 41 10.24 3.91 0.51
N MET A 42 8.99 4.10 0.06
CA MET A 42 8.20 3.05 -0.57
C MET A 42 8.58 2.93 -2.06
N PRO A 43 9.16 1.79 -2.51
CA PRO A 43 9.57 1.62 -3.89
C PRO A 43 8.37 1.47 -4.84
N PRO A 44 8.48 1.93 -6.10
CA PRO A 44 7.46 1.70 -7.13
C PRO A 44 7.27 0.20 -7.40
N GLN A 45 6.04 -0.22 -7.69
CA GLN A 45 5.71 -1.58 -8.10
C GLN A 45 5.42 -1.71 -9.60
N GLN A 46 5.42 -0.60 -10.35
CA GLN A 46 5.33 -0.65 -11.80
C GLN A 46 6.48 -1.49 -12.39
N GLY A 47 6.15 -2.40 -13.30
CA GLY A 47 7.12 -3.33 -13.90
C GLY A 47 7.48 -4.53 -13.02
N ILE A 48 7.04 -4.55 -11.75
CA ILE A 48 7.14 -5.71 -10.86
C ILE A 48 5.78 -6.43 -10.79
N LEU A 49 4.71 -5.66 -10.67
CA LEU A 49 3.32 -6.14 -10.62
C LEU A 49 2.55 -5.66 -11.85
N ASP A 50 1.57 -6.45 -12.28
CA ASP A 50 0.62 -6.01 -13.29
C ASP A 50 -0.44 -5.05 -12.71
N ALA A 51 -1.13 -4.34 -13.61
CA ALA A 51 -2.11 -3.33 -13.21
C ALA A 51 -3.26 -3.92 -12.39
N ALA A 52 -3.73 -5.13 -12.73
CA ALA A 52 -4.81 -5.79 -12.02
C ALA A 52 -4.43 -6.11 -10.56
N THR A 53 -3.21 -6.58 -10.34
CA THR A 53 -2.66 -6.88 -9.02
C THR A 53 -2.49 -5.60 -8.20
N ILE A 54 -2.00 -4.53 -8.81
CA ILE A 54 -1.89 -3.21 -8.13
C ILE A 54 -3.26 -2.73 -7.68
N SER A 55 -4.27 -2.77 -8.57
CA SER A 55 -5.65 -2.41 -8.22
C SER A 55 -6.24 -3.30 -7.13
N GLY A 56 -5.99 -4.61 -7.18
CA GLY A 56 -6.42 -5.56 -6.15
C GLY A 56 -5.81 -5.27 -4.78
N ILE A 57 -4.50 -4.99 -4.73
CA ILE A 57 -3.82 -4.61 -3.47
C ILE A 57 -4.38 -3.28 -2.95
N ALA A 58 -4.58 -2.29 -3.83
CA ALA A 58 -5.13 -0.99 -3.44
C ALA A 58 -6.55 -1.11 -2.85
N ALA A 59 -7.36 -2.03 -3.37
CA ALA A 59 -8.68 -2.34 -2.82
C ALA A 59 -8.59 -3.09 -1.48
N TYR A 60 -7.72 -4.10 -1.38
CA TYR A 60 -7.49 -4.87 -0.15
C TYR A 60 -7.08 -3.99 1.04
N ILE A 61 -6.28 -2.95 0.81
CA ILE A 61 -5.88 -1.99 1.87
C ILE A 61 -7.08 -1.30 2.53
N GLU A 62 -8.25 -1.22 1.88
CA GLU A 62 -9.47 -0.68 2.49
C GLU A 62 -9.88 -1.47 3.73
N GLU A 63 -9.67 -2.79 3.74
CA GLU A 63 -10.07 -3.68 4.85
C GLU A 63 -9.32 -3.37 6.16
N PHE A 64 -8.22 -2.62 6.12
CA PHE A 64 -7.50 -2.21 7.32
C PHE A 64 -8.13 -1.04 8.07
N ARG A 65 -9.12 -0.35 7.48
CA ARG A 65 -9.78 0.82 8.08
C ARG A 65 -10.83 0.46 9.15
N ASP A 66 -11.15 -0.82 9.27
CA ASP A 66 -12.15 -1.37 10.21
C ASP A 66 -11.55 -1.77 11.58
#